data_AF-A0AA37MIT4-F1
#
_entry.id   AF-A0AA37MIT4-F1
#
_cell.length_a   1.000
_cell.length_b   1.000
_cell.length_c   1.000
_cell.angle_alpha   90.00
_cell.angle_beta   90.00
_cell.angle_gamma   90.00
#
_symmetry.space_group_name_H-M   'P 1'
#
loop_
_entity.id
_entity.type
_entity.pdbx_description
1 polymer ?
#
loop_
_entity_poly.entity_id
_entity_poly.type
_entity_poly.pdbx_seq_one_letter_code
_entity_poly.pdbx_strand_id
1 'polypeptide(L)'
;MRGTHRLPGALLRVASIDVAVLTWQFGLSRRSLYRLFGDAGGVQAHIRERRLAQAWRELAKSGGRHPKVARLAHACGYADPQSFSQTFRKRCGRSPLEVPPGAPAVAALLQSSLLGWLHDLSR
;
A
#
# COMPACT_ATOMS: atom_id res chain seq x y z
N MET A 1 0.02 10.46 29.17
CA MET A 1 0.13 11.63 28.27
C MET A 1 0.03 11.15 26.83
N ARG A 2 -1.17 11.22 26.20
CA ARG A 2 -1.39 10.75 24.82
C ARG A 2 -1.27 11.95 23.88
N GLY A 3 -0.14 12.07 23.19
CA GLY A 3 0.09 13.12 22.21
C GLY A 3 -0.90 12.99 21.05
N THR A 4 -1.63 14.06 20.77
CA THR A 4 -2.49 14.21 19.60
C THR A 4 -1.62 14.14 18.34
N HIS A 5 -1.40 12.95 17.82
CA HIS A 5 -0.82 12.78 16.48
C HIS A 5 -1.84 13.25 15.45
N ARG A 6 -1.83 14.56 15.21
CA ARG A 6 -2.53 15.20 14.10
C ARG A 6 -1.82 14.76 12.82
N LEU A 7 -2.51 13.95 12.00
CA LEU A 7 -2.08 13.73 10.63
C LEU A 7 -2.12 15.08 9.88
N PRO A 8 -1.16 15.43 9.02
CA PRO A 8 -1.22 16.65 8.20
C PRO A 8 -2.44 16.60 7.27
N GLY A 9 -3.35 17.56 7.43
CA GLY A 9 -4.69 17.60 6.85
C GLY A 9 -4.78 17.96 5.36
N ALA A 10 -3.89 17.45 4.50
CA ALA A 10 -3.85 17.80 3.08
C ALA A 10 -3.71 16.60 2.10
N LEU A 11 -4.18 15.41 2.47
CA LEU A 11 -4.17 14.24 1.57
C LEU A 11 -5.54 14.02 0.92
N LEU A 12 -5.92 14.91 0.00
CA LEU A 12 -7.04 14.63 -0.89
C LEU A 12 -6.67 13.51 -1.88
N ARG A 13 -7.37 12.38 -1.69
CA ARG A 13 -7.82 11.36 -2.66
C ARG A 13 -7.04 10.06 -2.86
N VAL A 14 -5.81 9.89 -2.36
CA VAL A 14 -5.23 8.54 -2.17
C VAL A 14 -4.29 8.58 -0.97
N ALA A 15 -4.71 8.00 0.16
CA ALA A 15 -3.85 7.86 1.33
C ALA A 15 -2.79 6.79 1.04
N SER A 16 -1.58 7.21 0.65
CA SER A 16 -0.46 6.28 0.54
C SER A 16 -0.13 5.76 1.94
N ILE A 17 -0.14 4.43 2.08
CA ILE A 17 0.26 3.75 3.31
C ILE A 17 1.78 3.88 3.49
N ASP A 18 2.22 4.21 4.69
CA ASP A 18 3.64 4.37 5.04
C ASP A 18 3.86 4.02 6.51
N VAL A 19 5.12 3.94 6.95
CA VAL A 19 5.45 3.53 8.33
C VAL A 19 4.76 4.42 9.36
N ALA A 20 4.73 5.74 9.13
CA ALA A 20 4.09 6.69 10.05
C ALA A 20 2.58 6.42 10.20
N VAL A 21 1.90 6.15 9.08
CA VAL A 21 0.47 5.81 9.06
C VAL A 21 0.24 4.52 9.81
N LEU A 22 1.07 3.49 9.59
CA LEU A 22 0.95 2.21 10.28
C LEU A 22 1.19 2.34 11.79
N THR A 23 2.23 3.07 12.21
CA THR A 23 2.49 3.29 13.64
C THR A 23 1.34 4.03 14.32
N TRP A 24 0.77 5.02 13.64
CA TRP A 24 -0.36 5.78 14.16
C TRP A 24 -1.62 4.92 14.25
N GLN A 25 -1.93 4.18 13.19
CA GLN A 25 -3.13 3.34 13.10
C GLN A 25 -3.12 2.21 14.13
N PHE A 26 -1.95 1.60 14.40
CA PHE A 26 -1.81 0.51 15.36
C PHE A 26 -1.38 0.96 16.76
N GLY A 27 -1.13 2.26 16.97
CA GLY A 27 -0.61 2.76 18.25
C GLY A 27 0.76 2.19 18.63
N LEU A 28 1.57 1.78 17.65
CA LEU A 28 2.84 1.09 17.87
C LEU A 28 4.03 2.04 17.71
N SER A 29 5.09 1.78 18.49
CA SER A 29 6.40 2.33 18.17
C SER A 29 6.91 1.78 16.83
N ARG A 30 7.77 2.53 16.13
CA ARG A 30 8.44 2.03 14.91
C ARG A 30 9.17 0.71 15.17
N ARG A 31 9.86 0.58 16.31
CA ARG A 31 10.60 -0.65 16.68
C ARG A 31 9.65 -1.85 16.80
N SER A 32 8.51 -1.67 17.46
CA SER A 32 7.48 -2.70 17.59
C SER A 32 6.91 -3.08 16.22
N LEU A 33 6.66 -2.10 15.36
CA LEU A 33 6.20 -2.33 13.99
C LEU A 33 7.23 -3.12 13.16
N TYR A 34 8.51 -2.76 13.20
CA TYR A 34 9.55 -3.50 12.46
C TYR A 34 9.68 -4.94 12.94
N ARG A 35 9.62 -5.19 14.27
CA ARG A 35 9.63 -6.56 14.82
C ARG A 35 8.42 -7.36 14.35
N LEU A 36 7.23 -6.77 14.41
CA LEU A 36 5.99 -7.38 13.97
C LEU A 36 6.09 -7.86 12.51
N PHE A 37 6.58 -7.01 11.62
CA PHE A 37 6.69 -7.37 10.21
C PHE A 37 7.96 -8.15 9.85
N GLY A 38 8.85 -8.44 10.81
CA GLY A 38 10.13 -9.10 10.55
C GLY A 38 9.98 -10.42 9.80
N ASP A 39 9.13 -11.31 10.34
CA ASP A 39 8.90 -12.65 9.78
C ASP A 39 8.06 -12.64 8.51
N ALA A 40 7.37 -11.53 8.22
CA ALA A 40 6.55 -11.32 7.03
C ALA A 40 7.34 -10.65 5.87
N GLY A 41 8.68 -10.69 5.89
CA GLY A 41 9.52 -10.06 4.87
C GLY A 41 9.73 -8.55 5.05
N GLY A 42 9.39 -8.03 6.22
CA GLY A 42 9.60 -6.64 6.64
C GLY A 42 8.46 -5.68 6.31
N VAL A 43 8.34 -4.62 7.10
CA VAL A 43 7.26 -3.61 6.96
C VAL A 43 7.26 -2.94 5.57
N GLN A 44 8.44 -2.79 4.96
CA GLN A 44 8.57 -2.19 3.64
C GLN A 44 8.01 -3.08 2.53
N ALA A 45 8.11 -4.41 2.67
CA ALA A 45 7.47 -5.33 1.74
C ALA A 45 5.96 -5.22 1.82
N HIS A 46 5.42 -5.18 3.04
CA HIS A 46 3.99 -4.99 3.27
C HIS A 46 3.48 -3.66 2.72
N ILE A 47 4.17 -2.54 3.01
CA ILE A 47 3.81 -1.21 2.49
C ILE A 47 3.78 -1.22 0.96
N ARG A 48 4.82 -1.80 0.33
CA ARG A 48 4.89 -1.91 -1.12
C ARG A 48 3.72 -2.70 -1.68
N GLU A 49 3.41 -3.87 -1.14
CA GLU A 49 2.29 -4.70 -1.61
C GLU A 49 0.95 -3.96 -1.51
N ARG A 50 0.72 -3.26 -0.40
CA ARG A 50 -0.48 -2.43 -0.21
C ARG A 50 -0.56 -1.28 -1.21
N ARG A 51 0.56 -0.61 -1.52
CA ARG A 51 0.63 0.46 -2.54
C ARG A 51 0.32 -0.08 -3.94
N LEU A 52 0.88 -1.22 -4.31
CA LEU A 52 0.64 -1.84 -5.62
C LEU A 52 -0.80 -2.32 -5.76
N ALA A 53 -1.36 -2.90 -4.70
CA ALA A 53 -2.77 -3.26 -4.63
C ALA A 53 -3.69 -2.05 -4.81
N GLN A 54 -3.35 -0.90 -4.23
CA GLN A 54 -4.07 0.35 -4.46
C GLN A 54 -3.96 0.79 -5.92
N ALA A 55 -2.75 0.80 -6.49
CA ALA A 55 -2.53 1.17 -7.88
C ALA A 55 -3.36 0.31 -8.85
N TRP A 56 -3.39 -1.02 -8.62
CA TRP A 56 -4.18 -1.95 -9.42
C TRP A 56 -5.67 -1.62 -9.39
N ARG A 57 -6.23 -1.33 -8.20
CA ARG A 57 -7.64 -0.96 -8.05
C ARG A 57 -7.97 0.32 -8.80
N GLU A 58 -7.10 1.32 -8.76
CA GLU A 58 -7.30 2.57 -9.49
C GLU A 58 -7.26 2.36 -11.00
N LEU A 59 -6.34 1.53 -11.49
CA LEU A 59 -6.24 1.16 -12.91
C LEU A 59 -7.47 0.36 -13.38
N ALA A 60 -7.91 -0.63 -12.60
CA ALA A 60 -9.10 -1.41 -12.93
C ALA A 60 -10.38 -0.57 -12.95
N LYS A 61 -10.46 0.49 -12.13
CA LYS A 61 -11.60 1.42 -12.07
C LYS A 61 -11.60 2.46 -13.18
N SER A 62 -10.48 2.71 -13.86
CA SER A 62 -10.34 3.86 -14.76
C SER A 62 -11.09 3.73 -16.09
N GLY A 63 -11.84 2.63 -16.31
CA GLY A 63 -12.74 2.47 -17.45
C GLY A 63 -12.07 2.64 -18.82
N GLY A 64 -10.79 2.25 -18.94
CA GLY A 64 -9.98 2.43 -20.15
C GLY A 64 -9.26 3.78 -20.28
N ARG A 65 -9.56 4.77 -19.43
CA ARG A 65 -8.85 6.06 -19.39
C ARG A 65 -7.71 5.99 -18.38
N HIS A 66 -6.57 5.41 -18.78
CA HIS A 66 -5.44 5.23 -17.88
C HIS A 66 -4.97 6.59 -17.31
N PRO A 67 -4.91 6.76 -15.97
CA PRO A 67 -4.24 7.92 -15.40
C PRO A 67 -2.79 7.94 -15.87
N LYS A 68 -2.21 9.13 -16.07
CA LYS A 68 -0.77 9.25 -16.37
C LYS A 68 0.01 8.43 -15.32
N VAL A 69 0.83 7.48 -15.77
CA VAL A 69 1.56 6.55 -14.89
C VAL A 69 2.34 7.30 -13.81
N ALA A 70 2.92 8.46 -14.14
CA ALA A 70 3.60 9.33 -13.18
C ALA A 70 2.69 9.83 -12.05
N ARG A 71 1.46 10.26 -12.37
CA ARG A 71 0.47 10.68 -11.38
C ARG A 71 0.06 9.51 -10.49
N LEU A 72 -0.13 8.34 -11.07
CA LEU A 72 -0.47 7.13 -10.31
C LEU A 72 0.68 6.72 -9.37
N ALA A 73 1.92 6.77 -9.85
CA ALA A 73 3.11 6.48 -9.06
C ALA A 73 3.19 7.40 -7.83
N HIS A 74 3.06 8.71 -8.03
CA HIS A 74 3.06 9.68 -6.93
C HIS A 74 1.90 9.46 -5.95
N ALA A 75 0.68 9.21 -6.46
CA ALA A 75 -0.47 8.90 -5.62
C ALA A 75 -0.27 7.63 -4.77
N CYS A 76 0.52 6.68 -5.25
CA CYS A 76 0.88 5.46 -4.53
C CYS A 76 2.17 5.60 -3.69
N GLY A 77 2.70 6.82 -3.52
CA GLY A 77 3.89 7.09 -2.70
C GLY A 77 5.23 6.73 -3.34
N TYR A 78 5.30 6.62 -4.66
CA TYR A 78 6.56 6.50 -5.39
C TYR A 78 7.03 7.88 -5.86
N ALA A 79 8.29 8.22 -5.56
CA ALA A 79 8.91 9.43 -6.07
C ALA A 79 9.26 9.32 -7.56
N ASP A 80 9.58 8.11 -8.03
CA ASP A 80 10.01 7.85 -9.40
C ASP A 80 9.03 6.90 -10.14
N PRO A 81 8.43 7.35 -11.26
CA PRO A 81 7.51 6.52 -12.06
C PRO A 81 8.15 5.27 -12.68
N GLN A 82 9.44 5.30 -12.98
CA GLN A 82 10.14 4.17 -13.59
C GLN A 82 10.30 3.02 -12.58
N SER A 83 10.73 3.35 -11.36
CA SER A 83 10.84 2.44 -10.23
C SER A 83 9.49 1.84 -9.85
N PHE A 84 8.42 2.66 -9.87
CA PHE A 84 7.05 2.18 -9.73
C PHE A 84 6.71 1.12 -10.78
N SER A 85 6.90 1.44 -12.06
CA SER A 85 6.51 0.56 -13.17
C SER A 85 7.25 -0.77 -13.15
N GLN A 86 8.56 -0.76 -12.87
CA GLN A 86 9.37 -1.97 -12.70
C GLN A 86 8.86 -2.84 -11.54
N THR A 87 8.64 -2.20 -10.39
CA THR A 87 8.17 -2.89 -9.18
C THR A 87 6.76 -3.46 -9.37
N PHE A 88 5.87 -2.70 -10.01
CA PHE A 88 4.50 -3.10 -10.34
C PHE A 88 4.51 -4.31 -11.27
N ARG A 89 5.26 -4.25 -12.38
CA ARG A 89 5.37 -5.40 -13.29
C ARG A 89 5.93 -6.63 -12.59
N LYS A 90 6.99 -6.48 -11.78
CA LYS A 90 7.61 -7.60 -11.05
C LYS A 90 6.66 -8.29 -10.08
N ARG A 91 5.74 -7.54 -9.46
CA ARG A 91 4.86 -8.05 -8.39
C ARG A 91 3.46 -8.41 -8.88
N CYS A 92 2.96 -7.72 -9.90
CA CYS A 92 1.61 -7.90 -10.43
C CYS A 92 1.57 -8.63 -11.78
N GLY A 93 2.73 -8.93 -12.38
CA GLY A 93 2.86 -9.69 -13.63
C GLY A 93 2.53 -8.91 -14.91
N ARG A 94 2.01 -7.68 -14.79
CA ARG A 94 1.65 -6.80 -15.92
C ARG A 94 2.17 -5.39 -15.68
N SER A 95 2.47 -4.64 -16.73
CA SER A 95 2.74 -3.21 -16.60
C SER A 95 1.46 -2.45 -16.21
N PRO A 96 1.57 -1.24 -15.62
CA PRO A 96 0.41 -0.43 -15.24
C PRO A 96 -0.58 -0.16 -16.39
N LEU A 97 -0.08 -0.07 -17.63
CA LEU A 97 -0.89 0.22 -18.82
C LEU A 97 -1.62 -1.02 -19.36
N GLU A 98 -1.22 -2.22 -18.95
CA GLU A 98 -1.80 -3.49 -19.41
C GLU A 98 -2.90 -4.02 -18.49
N VAL A 99 -3.24 -3.28 -17.42
CA VAL A 99 -4.30 -3.69 -16.49
C VAL A 99 -5.67 -3.42 -17.15
N PRO A 100 -6.48 -4.46 -17.43
CA PRO A 100 -7.78 -4.24 -18.05
C PRO A 100 -8.77 -3.62 -17.07
N PRO A 101 -9.75 -2.84 -17.57
CA PRO A 101 -10.84 -2.34 -16.74
C PRO A 101 -11.61 -3.51 -16.11
N GLY A 102 -12.00 -3.37 -14.84
CA GLY A 102 -12.69 -4.41 -14.08
C GLY A 102 -11.81 -5.58 -13.62
N ALA A 103 -10.48 -5.53 -13.81
CA ALA A 103 -9.59 -6.58 -13.32
C ALA A 103 -9.76 -6.83 -11.81
N PRO A 104 -9.87 -8.09 -11.36
CA PRO A 104 -10.01 -8.42 -9.94
C PRO A 104 -8.78 -7.94 -9.17
N ALA A 105 -8.98 -7.45 -7.94
CA ALA A 105 -7.91 -6.85 -7.15
C ALA A 105 -6.85 -7.89 -6.76
N VAL A 106 -5.58 -7.62 -7.06
CA VAL A 106 -4.43 -8.42 -6.59
C VAL A 106 -4.38 -8.57 -5.07
N ALA A 107 -5.00 -7.65 -4.32
CA ALA A 107 -5.11 -7.68 -2.87
C ALA A 107 -5.85 -8.91 -2.33
N ALA A 108 -6.78 -9.49 -3.12
CA ALA A 108 -7.54 -10.67 -2.70
C ALA A 108 -6.67 -11.93 -2.55
N LEU A 109 -5.43 -11.90 -3.06
CA LEU A 109 -4.47 -13.01 -2.97
C LEU A 109 -3.35 -12.78 -1.93
N LEU A 110 -3.29 -11.61 -1.27
CA LEU A 110 -2.17 -11.20 -0.40
C LEU A 110 -2.56 -11.09 1.09
N GLN A 111 -3.70 -11.63 1.49
CA GLN A 111 -4.27 -11.50 2.85
C GLN A 111 -3.86 -12.62 3.83
N SER A 112 -2.74 -13.30 3.62
CA SER A 112 -2.54 -14.59 4.28
C SER A 112 -1.80 -14.61 5.62
N SER A 113 -1.43 -13.49 6.26
CA SER A 113 -0.66 -13.61 7.53
C SER A 113 -0.86 -12.59 8.64
N LEU A 114 -1.48 -11.42 8.41
CA LEU A 114 -1.57 -10.40 9.48
C LEU A 114 -2.88 -10.47 10.30
N LEU A 115 -3.99 -10.93 9.71
CA LEU A 115 -5.31 -10.88 10.34
C LEU A 115 -5.48 -11.89 11.48
N GLY A 116 -4.88 -13.08 11.38
CA GLY A 116 -4.96 -14.10 12.44
C GLY A 116 -4.31 -13.66 13.75
N TRP A 117 -3.23 -12.88 13.67
CA TRP A 117 -2.45 -12.45 14.84
C TRP A 117 -2.92 -11.11 15.43
N LEU A 118 -3.48 -10.20 14.61
CA LEU A 118 -4.06 -8.95 15.11
C LEU A 118 -5.33 -9.15 15.95
N HIS A 119 -6.10 -10.21 15.69
CA HIS A 119 -7.22 -10.56 16.55
C HIS A 119 -6.77 -11.05 17.93
N ASP A 120 -5.60 -11.70 18.03
CA ASP A 120 -5.06 -12.28 19.28
C ASP A 120 -4.57 -11.20 20.27
N LEU A 121 -4.01 -10.09 19.76
CA LEU A 121 -3.50 -8.97 20.57
C LEU A 121 -4.57 -8.02 21.13
N SER A 122 -5.85 -8.25 20.82
CA SER A 122 -6.96 -7.37 21.24
C SER A 122 -7.84 -7.95 22.35
N ARG A 123 -7.40 -9.02 23.02
CA ARG A 123 -8.05 -9.58 24.20
C ARG A 123 -7.30 -9.22 25.49
#